data_AF-I6Z4S5-F1
#
_entry.id   AF-I6Z4S5-F1
#
_cell.length_a   1.000
_cell.length_b   1.000
_cell.length_c   1.000
_cell.angle_alpha   90.00
_cell.angle_beta   90.00
_cell.angle_gamma   90.00
#
_symmetry.space_group_name_H-M   'P 1'
#
loop_
_entity.id
_entity.type
_entity.pdbx_description
1 polymer ?
#
loop_
_entity_poly.entity_id
_entity_poly.type
_entity_poly.pdbx_seq_one_letter_code
_entity_poly.pdbx_strand_id
1 'polypeptide(L)'
;MKRLISLTLALLLINGCSREKTPGNFLGSEYLFVTSPPANLELSERQKEYLILFKHGFSNDEIINYFKTDKARFNEEINFLFSNNLIKKSDNNFLPAFPVISYDDYNDMLNKLDTLIKDVGTIALDRLEKIESEYNKNKMNRPFKDAAYYVVRDYAVMKNLSDFVIKTEPPARGTARFYAALFEKKIFSSAGLNNKKFFNEDEIKTLERIAKITQKDITEYFEKQTPRLVKYYLSSGFKDQAGFREWLFWCGYAIADKATDLLNKNGYINLPAPVDLVMK
;
A
#
# COMPACT_ATOMS: atom_id res chain seq x y z
N MET A 1 41.85 30.75 -26.00
CA MET A 1 40.49 30.59 -25.42
C MET A 1 40.04 29.12 -25.34
N LYS A 2 40.85 28.18 -24.82
CA LYS A 2 40.44 26.78 -24.57
C LYS A 2 40.76 26.28 -23.14
N ARG A 3 41.38 27.11 -22.31
CA ARG A 3 41.77 26.75 -20.93
C ARG A 3 40.85 27.35 -19.84
N LEU A 4 39.89 28.21 -20.21
CA LEU A 4 38.98 28.83 -19.23
C LEU A 4 37.63 28.11 -19.07
N ILE A 5 37.27 27.18 -19.97
CA ILE A 5 35.99 26.45 -19.91
C ILE A 5 36.07 25.20 -19.02
N SER A 6 37.28 24.68 -18.75
CA SER A 6 37.47 23.48 -17.94
C SER A 6 37.37 23.72 -16.43
N LEU A 7 37.49 24.97 -15.95
CA LEU A 7 37.41 25.26 -14.51
C LEU A 7 35.96 25.43 -14.03
N THR A 8 35.04 25.88 -14.90
CA THR A 8 33.63 26.10 -14.55
C THR A 8 32.84 24.80 -14.46
N LEU A 9 33.26 23.73 -15.13
CA LEU A 9 32.60 22.42 -15.05
C LEU A 9 32.96 21.65 -13.77
N ALA A 10 34.14 21.91 -13.18
CA ALA A 10 34.57 21.30 -11.91
C ALA A 10 33.88 21.94 -10.69
N LEU A 11 33.51 23.22 -10.77
CA LEU A 11 32.84 23.96 -9.69
C LEU A 11 31.33 23.71 -9.59
N LEU A 12 30.69 23.16 -10.64
CA LEU A 12 29.28 22.75 -10.60
C LEU A 12 29.06 21.38 -9.94
N LEU A 13 30.12 20.62 -9.66
CA LEU A 13 30.03 19.31 -9.01
C LEU A 13 30.16 19.36 -7.48
N ILE A 14 30.40 20.54 -6.87
CA ILE A 14 30.72 20.67 -5.44
C ILE A 14 29.57 21.31 -4.61
N ASN A 15 28.49 21.78 -5.25
CA ASN A 15 27.36 22.41 -4.53
C ASN A 15 26.15 21.50 -4.30
N GLY A 16 26.27 20.20 -4.58
CA GLY A 16 25.36 19.21 -4.02
C GLY A 16 25.80 18.86 -2.60
N CYS A 17 25.62 19.75 -1.62
CA CYS A 17 25.59 19.35 -0.22
C CYS A 17 24.42 18.35 -0.07
N SER A 18 24.66 17.08 -0.33
CA SER A 18 23.76 16.02 0.09
C SER A 18 23.70 16.13 1.59
N ARG A 19 22.56 16.62 2.12
CA ARG A 19 22.32 16.67 3.57
C ARG A 19 22.77 15.33 4.15
N GLU A 20 23.61 15.40 5.16
CA GLU A 20 24.09 14.20 5.83
C GLU A 20 22.90 13.36 6.24
N LYS A 21 22.91 12.11 5.79
CA LYS A 21 21.79 11.19 5.95
C LYS A 21 21.84 10.65 7.36
N THR A 22 21.12 11.27 8.28
CA THR A 22 21.01 10.81 9.66
C THR A 22 19.74 9.98 9.88
N PRO A 23 19.75 8.93 10.73
CA PRO A 23 18.55 8.11 10.99
C PRO A 23 17.34 8.93 11.44
N GLY A 24 17.56 9.96 12.26
CA GLY A 24 16.50 10.84 12.78
C GLY A 24 15.69 11.56 11.69
N ASN A 25 16.26 11.78 10.50
CA ASN A 25 15.54 12.39 9.38
C ASN A 25 14.37 11.53 8.85
N PHE A 26 14.36 10.23 9.16
CA PHE A 26 13.37 9.26 8.63
C PHE A 26 12.38 8.76 9.68
N LEU A 27 12.62 9.03 10.96
CA LEU A 27 11.84 8.49 12.08
C LEU A 27 10.83 9.49 12.67
N GLY A 28 10.60 10.61 11.99
CA GLY A 28 9.72 11.68 12.48
C GLY A 28 8.22 11.40 12.34
N SER A 29 7.84 10.35 11.61
CA SER A 29 6.44 10.01 11.34
C SER A 29 6.03 8.70 12.00
N GLU A 30 4.75 8.59 12.36
CA GLU A 30 4.15 7.35 12.86
C GLU A 30 3.86 6.40 11.68
N TYR A 31 4.12 5.09 11.87
CA TYR A 31 3.87 4.07 10.86
C TYR A 31 2.93 2.97 11.36
N LEU A 32 2.05 2.52 10.46
CA LEU A 32 1.08 1.45 10.67
C LEU A 32 1.51 0.20 9.90
N PHE A 33 1.65 -0.92 10.61
CA PHE A 33 1.86 -2.21 10.00
C PHE A 33 0.51 -2.81 9.61
N VAL A 34 0.35 -3.14 8.33
CA VAL A 34 -0.91 -3.59 7.75
C VAL A 34 -0.69 -4.91 7.03
N THR A 35 -1.61 -5.85 7.22
CA THR A 35 -1.58 -7.15 6.56
C THR A 35 -2.89 -7.46 5.84
N SER A 36 -2.80 -8.25 4.76
CA SER A 36 -3.98 -8.81 4.09
C SER A 36 -3.73 -10.26 3.65
N PRO A 37 -4.55 -11.24 4.09
CA PRO A 37 -5.58 -11.09 5.12
C PRO A 37 -5.00 -10.61 6.47
N PRO A 38 -5.84 -10.13 7.41
CA PRO A 38 -5.39 -9.80 8.76
C PRO A 38 -4.67 -10.98 9.40
N ALA A 39 -3.46 -10.75 9.91
CA ALA A 39 -2.60 -11.75 10.53
C ALA A 39 -2.38 -11.40 12.01
N ASN A 40 -2.23 -12.43 12.84
CA ASN A 40 -1.87 -12.26 14.25
C ASN A 40 -0.35 -12.06 14.40
N LEU A 41 0.16 -10.98 13.81
CA LEU A 41 1.55 -10.57 13.89
C LEU A 41 1.60 -9.06 14.12
N GLU A 42 2.15 -8.66 15.25
CA GLU A 42 2.35 -7.26 15.61
C GLU A 42 3.83 -6.92 15.60
N LEU A 43 4.14 -5.69 15.20
CA LEU A 43 5.49 -5.15 15.24
C LEU A 43 5.59 -4.12 16.36
N SER A 44 6.65 -4.23 17.17
CA SER A 44 6.99 -3.17 18.11
C SER A 44 7.36 -1.89 17.36
N GLU A 45 7.24 -0.72 18.01
CA GLU A 45 7.68 0.54 17.40
C GLU A 45 9.15 0.49 16.98
N ARG A 46 10.00 -0.15 17.79
CA ARG A 46 11.43 -0.33 17.47
C ARG A 46 11.64 -1.13 16.18
N GLN A 47 10.87 -2.20 15.99
CA GLN A 47 10.95 -3.02 14.78
C GLN A 47 10.51 -2.23 13.53
N LYS A 48 9.46 -1.40 13.65
CA LYS A 48 9.03 -0.50 12.57
C LYS A 48 10.12 0.50 12.22
N GLU A 49 10.75 1.11 13.22
CA GLU A 49 11.88 2.03 13.02
C GLU A 49 13.05 1.34 12.31
N TYR A 50 13.41 0.11 12.69
CA TYR A 50 14.45 -0.66 11.99
C TYR A 50 14.10 -0.88 10.52
N LEU A 51 12.85 -1.26 10.20
CA LEU A 51 12.39 -1.45 8.83
C LEU A 51 12.48 -0.17 7.99
N ILE A 52 12.16 0.98 8.58
CA ILE A 52 12.30 2.29 7.94
C ILE A 52 13.77 2.58 7.64
N LEU A 53 14.66 2.38 8.61
CA LEU A 53 16.09 2.62 8.43
C LEU A 53 16.71 1.65 7.42
N PHE A 54 16.31 0.37 7.41
CA PHE A 54 16.75 -0.60 6.41
C PHE A 54 16.31 -0.25 5.00
N LYS A 55 15.06 0.25 4.82
CA LYS A 55 14.63 0.79 3.52
C LYS A 55 15.55 1.92 3.07
N HIS A 56 15.96 2.78 3.99
CA HIS A 56 16.92 3.84 3.71
C HIS A 56 18.37 3.34 3.76
N GLY A 57 18.66 2.05 3.78
CA GLY A 57 20.02 1.52 3.61
C GLY A 57 20.99 1.78 4.75
N PHE A 58 20.52 2.15 5.95
CA PHE A 58 21.38 2.27 7.13
C PHE A 58 21.85 0.90 7.61
N SER A 59 23.15 0.75 7.83
CA SER A 59 23.78 -0.48 8.31
C SER A 59 23.39 -0.80 9.76
N ASN A 60 23.60 -2.06 10.15
CA ASN A 60 23.38 -2.50 11.53
C ASN A 60 24.16 -1.64 12.54
N ASP A 61 25.42 -1.32 12.24
CA ASP A 61 26.26 -0.54 13.16
C ASP A 61 25.77 0.91 13.29
N GLU A 62 25.32 1.54 12.20
CA GLU A 62 24.70 2.86 12.25
C GLU A 62 23.42 2.87 13.09
N ILE A 63 22.57 1.84 12.94
CA ILE A 63 21.32 1.68 13.69
C ILE A 63 21.62 1.45 15.19
N ILE A 64 22.54 0.54 15.50
CA ILE A 64 22.98 0.22 16.87
C ILE A 64 23.50 1.48 17.56
N ASN A 65 24.39 2.22 16.90
CA ASN A 65 24.98 3.43 17.43
C ASN A 65 23.94 4.54 17.63
N TYR A 66 23.00 4.71 16.69
CA TYR A 66 21.95 5.73 16.77
C TYR A 66 21.02 5.50 17.97
N PHE A 67 20.56 4.26 18.15
CA PHE A 67 19.67 3.92 19.26
C PHE A 67 20.39 3.64 20.58
N LYS A 68 21.73 3.61 20.57
CA LYS A 68 22.56 3.21 21.73
C LYS A 68 22.10 1.88 22.33
N THR A 69 21.66 0.95 21.48
CA THR A 69 21.24 -0.40 21.91
C THR A 69 22.45 -1.31 21.96
N ASP A 70 22.44 -2.32 22.83
CA ASP A 70 23.45 -3.36 22.76
C ASP A 70 23.18 -4.32 21.59
N LYS A 71 24.24 -5.01 21.15
CA LYS A 71 24.21 -5.90 20.00
C LYS A 71 23.36 -7.15 20.23
N ALA A 72 23.24 -7.63 21.46
CA ALA A 72 22.46 -8.84 21.76
C ALA A 72 20.97 -8.56 21.55
N ARG A 73 20.46 -7.47 22.16
CA ARG A 73 19.08 -7.00 21.97
C ARG A 73 18.77 -6.69 20.51
N PHE A 74 19.67 -6.01 19.80
CA PHE A 74 19.50 -5.76 18.37
C PHE A 74 19.35 -7.08 17.59
N ASN A 75 20.22 -8.05 17.85
CA ASN A 75 20.16 -9.34 17.17
C ASN A 75 18.88 -10.13 17.47
N GLU A 76 18.31 -10.03 18.67
CA GLU A 76 17.01 -10.64 19.00
C GLU A 76 15.89 -10.09 18.10
N GLU A 77 15.81 -8.76 17.97
CA GLU A 77 14.84 -8.08 17.10
C GLU A 77 15.04 -8.44 15.62
N ILE A 78 16.30 -8.50 15.17
CA ILE A 78 16.63 -8.92 13.81
C ILE A 78 16.27 -10.39 13.57
N ASN A 79 16.53 -11.27 14.53
CA ASN A 79 16.15 -12.68 14.43
C ASN A 79 14.64 -12.84 14.35
N PHE A 80 13.88 -12.05 15.10
CA PHE A 80 12.42 -12.03 14.99
C PHE A 80 11.97 -11.60 13.59
N LEU A 81 12.46 -10.47 13.08
CA LEU A 81 12.12 -9.98 11.74
C LEU A 81 12.53 -10.97 10.64
N PHE A 82 13.71 -11.57 10.75
CA PHE A 82 14.24 -12.50 9.76
C PHE A 82 13.48 -13.83 9.76
N SER A 83 13.22 -14.42 10.94
CA SER A 83 12.47 -15.69 11.07
C SER A 83 11.01 -15.58 10.61
N ASN A 84 10.43 -14.37 10.66
CA ASN A 84 9.11 -14.08 10.12
C ASN A 84 9.12 -13.63 8.64
N ASN A 85 10.25 -13.74 7.93
CA ASN A 85 10.43 -13.30 6.54
C ASN A 85 10.01 -11.83 6.32
N LEU A 86 10.21 -10.96 7.31
CA LEU A 86 9.90 -9.53 7.22
C LEU A 86 11.09 -8.71 6.71
N ILE A 87 12.29 -9.25 6.83
CA ILE A 87 13.52 -8.73 6.24
C ILE A 87 14.26 -9.84 5.49
N LYS A 88 15.15 -9.45 4.59
CA LYS A 88 16.08 -10.33 3.88
C LYS A 88 17.49 -9.75 3.91
N LYS A 89 18.48 -10.63 3.78
CA LYS A 89 19.89 -10.21 3.66
C LYS A 89 20.14 -9.59 2.29
N SER A 90 20.92 -8.52 2.27
CA SER A 90 21.40 -7.84 1.08
C SER A 90 22.85 -7.40 1.31
N ASP A 91 23.80 -8.04 0.63
CA ASP A 91 25.25 -7.85 0.76
C ASP A 91 25.74 -7.69 2.22
N ASN A 92 25.77 -6.46 2.73
CA ASN A 92 26.27 -6.10 4.06
C ASN A 92 25.18 -5.63 5.05
N ASN A 93 23.89 -5.74 4.70
CA ASN A 93 22.79 -5.20 5.48
C ASN A 93 21.50 -6.02 5.33
N PHE A 94 20.44 -5.57 5.99
CA PHE A 94 19.07 -6.05 5.79
C PHE A 94 18.26 -5.09 4.92
N LEU A 95 17.29 -5.66 4.19
CA LEU A 95 16.25 -4.92 3.50
C LEU A 95 14.88 -5.45 3.95
N PRO A 96 13.85 -4.58 4.02
CA PRO A 96 12.48 -5.05 4.16
C PRO A 96 12.13 -6.04 3.06
N ALA A 97 11.40 -7.10 3.41
CA ALA A 97 10.88 -8.10 2.48
C ALA A 97 9.42 -7.82 2.10
N PHE A 98 9.01 -6.56 2.19
CA PHE A 98 7.68 -6.03 1.88
C PHE A 98 7.75 -4.50 1.75
N PRO A 99 6.75 -3.82 1.15
CA PRO A 99 6.82 -2.38 0.94
C PRO A 99 6.75 -1.59 2.25
N VAL A 100 7.74 -0.72 2.48
CA VAL A 100 7.69 0.35 3.48
C VAL A 100 7.40 1.66 2.75
N ILE A 101 6.21 2.23 2.94
CA ILE A 101 5.64 3.30 2.11
C ILE A 101 5.54 4.58 2.93
N SER A 102 6.39 5.56 2.62
CA SER A 102 6.28 6.93 3.14
C SER A 102 5.25 7.73 2.36
N TYR A 103 4.88 8.90 2.88
CA TYR A 103 3.96 9.82 2.23
C TYR A 103 4.46 10.23 0.84
N ASP A 104 5.76 10.45 0.69
CA ASP A 104 6.38 10.81 -0.59
C ASP A 104 6.33 9.65 -1.59
N ASP A 105 6.62 8.42 -1.14
CA ASP A 105 6.49 7.25 -2.02
C ASP A 105 5.04 7.05 -2.47
N TYR A 106 4.09 7.27 -1.57
CA TYR A 106 2.67 7.15 -1.88
C TYR A 106 2.25 8.20 -2.91
N ASN A 107 2.69 9.45 -2.78
CA ASN A 107 2.40 10.49 -3.76
C ASN A 107 3.06 10.21 -5.12
N ASP A 108 4.31 9.75 -5.15
CA ASP A 108 4.96 9.30 -6.39
C ASP A 108 4.15 8.17 -7.05
N MET A 109 3.67 7.23 -6.25
CA MET A 109 2.81 6.15 -6.70
C MET A 109 1.49 6.65 -7.27
N LEU A 110 0.79 7.55 -6.58
CA LEU A 110 -0.45 8.13 -7.10
C LEU A 110 -0.24 8.88 -8.41
N ASN A 111 0.84 9.65 -8.52
CA ASN A 111 1.15 10.39 -9.75
C ASN A 111 1.37 9.46 -10.93
N LYS A 112 2.06 8.32 -10.73
CA LYS A 112 2.31 7.33 -11.78
C LYS A 112 1.07 6.51 -12.14
N LEU A 113 0.16 6.34 -11.17
CA LEU A 113 -1.10 5.60 -11.31
C LEU A 113 -2.30 6.48 -11.71
N ASP A 114 -2.14 7.80 -11.84
CA ASP A 114 -3.26 8.75 -12.06
C ASP A 114 -4.20 8.33 -13.22
N THR A 115 -3.64 7.92 -14.37
CA THR A 115 -4.45 7.43 -15.48
C THR A 115 -5.27 6.19 -15.09
N LEU A 116 -4.65 5.23 -14.40
CA LEU A 116 -5.33 4.00 -13.97
C LEU A 116 -6.42 4.30 -12.95
N ILE A 117 -6.17 5.24 -12.04
CA ILE A 117 -7.14 5.70 -11.04
C ILE A 117 -8.39 6.28 -11.74
N LYS A 118 -8.19 7.14 -12.73
CA LYS A 118 -9.29 7.76 -13.51
C LYS A 118 -10.06 6.73 -14.33
N ASP A 119 -9.36 5.83 -15.01
CA ASP A 119 -9.98 4.80 -15.85
C ASP A 119 -10.80 3.82 -14.99
N VAL A 120 -10.25 3.37 -13.85
CA VAL A 120 -10.98 2.50 -12.90
C VAL A 120 -12.18 3.22 -12.29
N GLY A 121 -12.04 4.51 -11.95
CA GLY A 121 -13.16 5.33 -11.50
C GLY A 121 -14.27 5.44 -12.54
N THR A 122 -13.91 5.57 -13.82
CA THR A 122 -14.86 5.61 -14.94
C THR A 122 -15.57 4.26 -15.11
N ILE A 123 -14.84 3.15 -15.07
CA ILE A 123 -15.44 1.80 -15.10
C ILE A 123 -16.44 1.61 -13.95
N ALA A 124 -16.09 2.06 -12.74
CA ALA A 124 -16.99 1.98 -11.59
C ALA A 124 -18.23 2.87 -11.77
N LEU A 125 -18.06 4.09 -12.29
CA LEU A 125 -19.17 5.01 -12.60
C LEU A 125 -20.14 4.43 -13.62
N ASP A 126 -19.63 3.89 -14.73
CA ASP A 126 -20.42 3.30 -15.82
C ASP A 126 -21.23 2.06 -15.38
N ARG A 127 -20.93 1.53 -14.20
CA ARG A 127 -21.59 0.37 -13.61
C ARG A 127 -22.38 0.72 -12.35
N LEU A 128 -22.33 1.98 -11.90
CA LEU A 128 -22.88 2.40 -10.61
C LEU A 128 -24.38 2.17 -10.51
N GLU A 129 -25.16 2.57 -11.51
CA GLU A 129 -26.63 2.36 -11.51
C GLU A 129 -27.00 0.88 -11.42
N LYS A 130 -26.24 0.02 -12.12
CA LYS A 130 -26.46 -1.43 -12.08
C LYS A 130 -26.07 -2.03 -10.73
N ILE A 131 -24.97 -1.56 -10.14
CA ILE A 131 -24.54 -1.93 -8.79
C ILE A 131 -25.61 -1.56 -7.77
N GLU A 132 -26.13 -0.33 -7.82
CA GLU A 132 -27.19 0.15 -6.95
C GLU A 132 -28.49 -0.65 -7.12
N SER A 133 -28.89 -0.92 -8.37
CA SER A 133 -30.07 -1.72 -8.68
C SER A 133 -29.98 -3.12 -8.06
N GLU A 134 -28.84 -3.80 -8.22
CA GLU A 134 -28.63 -5.12 -7.64
C GLU A 134 -28.54 -5.07 -6.10
N TYR A 135 -27.90 -4.05 -5.54
CA TYR A 135 -27.87 -3.85 -4.09
C TYR A 135 -29.28 -3.72 -3.50
N ASN A 136 -30.12 -2.87 -4.09
CA ASN A 136 -31.47 -2.59 -3.60
C ASN A 136 -32.43 -3.78 -3.73
N LYS A 137 -32.19 -4.71 -4.68
CA LYS A 137 -33.00 -5.94 -4.81
C LYS A 137 -32.79 -6.93 -3.67
N ASN A 138 -31.64 -6.89 -2.99
CA ASN A 138 -31.22 -7.95 -2.06
C ASN A 138 -31.53 -7.65 -0.58
N LYS A 139 -32.43 -6.70 -0.27
CA LYS A 139 -32.88 -6.36 1.10
C LYS A 139 -31.72 -6.15 2.09
N MET A 140 -30.74 -5.34 1.69
CA MET A 140 -29.60 -4.99 2.54
C MET A 140 -30.07 -4.21 3.77
N ASN A 141 -29.36 -4.32 4.90
CA ASN A 141 -29.75 -3.67 6.16
C ASN A 141 -29.52 -2.15 6.15
N ARG A 142 -28.87 -1.62 5.11
CA ARG A 142 -28.51 -0.21 4.98
C ARG A 142 -28.93 0.30 3.60
N PRO A 143 -29.30 1.58 3.47
CA PRO A 143 -29.48 2.20 2.17
C PRO A 143 -28.17 2.18 1.36
N PHE A 144 -28.28 2.04 0.04
CA PHE A 144 -27.10 2.07 -0.83
C PHE A 144 -26.26 3.33 -0.61
N LYS A 145 -26.90 4.49 -0.45
CA LYS A 145 -26.24 5.79 -0.19
C LYS A 145 -25.21 5.75 0.94
N ASP A 146 -25.47 4.97 1.99
CA ASP A 146 -24.61 4.87 3.18
C ASP A 146 -23.53 3.77 3.03
N ALA A 147 -23.79 2.81 2.15
CA ALA A 147 -22.91 1.68 1.87
C ALA A 147 -22.04 1.90 0.62
N ALA A 148 -22.37 2.87 -0.23
CA ALA A 148 -21.87 3.01 -1.60
C ALA A 148 -20.35 3.03 -1.67
N TYR A 149 -19.69 3.73 -0.73
CA TYR A 149 -18.24 3.73 -0.62
C TYR A 149 -17.66 2.31 -0.52
N TYR A 150 -18.14 1.52 0.44
CA TYR A 150 -17.67 0.15 0.66
C TYR A 150 -18.03 -0.79 -0.50
N VAL A 151 -19.26 -0.67 -1.03
CA VAL A 151 -19.71 -1.49 -2.15
C VAL A 151 -18.83 -1.25 -3.37
N VAL A 152 -18.58 0.01 -3.71
CA VAL A 152 -17.79 0.37 -4.88
C VAL A 152 -16.31 0.08 -4.66
N ARG A 153 -15.71 0.60 -3.58
CA ARG A 153 -14.28 0.43 -3.30
C ARG A 153 -13.91 -1.03 -3.16
N ASP A 154 -14.61 -1.76 -2.29
CA ASP A 154 -14.11 -3.05 -1.83
C ASP A 154 -14.61 -4.22 -2.67
N TYR A 155 -15.82 -4.12 -3.20
CA TYR A 155 -16.43 -5.20 -3.99
C TYR A 155 -16.39 -4.91 -5.47
N ALA A 156 -16.76 -3.70 -5.91
CA ALA A 156 -16.73 -3.39 -7.34
C ALA A 156 -15.30 -3.22 -7.85
N VAL A 157 -14.38 -2.66 -7.06
CA VAL A 157 -12.99 -2.43 -7.49
C VAL A 157 -12.01 -3.42 -6.86
N MET A 158 -11.81 -3.34 -5.54
CA MET A 158 -10.70 -4.03 -4.86
C MET A 158 -10.82 -5.55 -4.94
N LYS A 159 -12.01 -6.14 -4.83
CA LYS A 159 -12.20 -7.59 -4.98
C LYS A 159 -11.75 -8.07 -6.36
N ASN A 160 -12.18 -7.40 -7.42
CA ASN A 160 -11.82 -7.79 -8.79
C ASN A 160 -10.34 -7.55 -9.09
N LEU A 161 -9.77 -6.46 -8.57
CA LEU A 161 -8.33 -6.20 -8.66
C LEU A 161 -7.54 -7.25 -7.89
N SER A 162 -7.99 -7.59 -6.68
CA SER A 162 -7.41 -8.65 -5.85
C SER A 162 -7.45 -9.99 -6.57
N ASP A 163 -8.58 -10.37 -7.17
CA ASP A 163 -8.68 -11.63 -7.93
C ASP A 163 -7.72 -11.64 -9.14
N PHE A 164 -7.48 -10.49 -9.77
CA PHE A 164 -6.47 -10.35 -10.82
C PHE A 164 -5.03 -10.53 -10.27
N VAL A 165 -4.72 -9.93 -9.12
CA VAL A 165 -3.36 -9.94 -8.51
C VAL A 165 -3.05 -11.27 -7.80
N ILE A 166 -4.02 -11.81 -7.06
CA ILE A 166 -3.96 -12.98 -6.17
C ILE A 166 -4.21 -14.29 -6.94
N LYS A 167 -3.85 -14.35 -8.24
CA LYS A 167 -3.75 -15.66 -8.94
C LYS A 167 -2.73 -16.62 -8.28
N THR A 168 -1.98 -16.17 -7.26
CA THR A 168 -1.01 -16.95 -6.48
C THR A 168 -1.15 -16.64 -4.99
N GLU A 169 -0.76 -17.59 -4.13
CA GLU A 169 -0.75 -17.42 -2.68
C GLU A 169 0.12 -16.22 -2.24
N PRO A 170 -0.25 -15.52 -1.14
CA PRO A 170 0.60 -14.49 -0.56
C PRO A 170 1.99 -15.02 -0.12
N PRO A 171 2.98 -14.14 0.08
CA PRO A 171 4.27 -14.52 0.64
C PRO A 171 4.13 -15.22 1.99
N ALA A 172 4.94 -16.26 2.22
CA ALA A 172 5.01 -16.93 3.51
C ALA A 172 5.77 -16.06 4.52
N ARG A 173 5.17 -15.83 5.68
CA ARG A 173 5.70 -14.98 6.76
C ARG A 173 5.48 -15.68 8.09
N GLY A 174 6.56 -16.24 8.64
CA GLY A 174 6.48 -17.15 9.78
C GLY A 174 5.64 -18.39 9.44
N THR A 175 4.60 -18.64 10.22
CA THR A 175 3.68 -19.79 10.04
C THR A 175 2.45 -19.48 9.17
N ALA A 176 2.31 -18.24 8.70
CA ALA A 176 1.16 -17.79 7.92
C ALA A 176 1.56 -17.27 6.53
N ARG A 177 0.56 -16.96 5.69
CA ARG A 177 0.77 -16.30 4.39
C ARG A 177 -0.08 -15.04 4.31
N PHE A 178 0.56 -13.89 4.12
CA PHE A 178 -0.13 -12.61 3.99
C PHE A 178 0.73 -11.59 3.25
N TYR A 179 0.06 -10.68 2.56
CA TYR A 179 0.68 -9.45 2.06
C TYR A 179 0.90 -8.52 3.25
N ALA A 180 2.07 -7.89 3.31
CA ALA A 180 2.42 -6.95 4.37
C ALA A 180 2.81 -5.59 3.78
N ALA A 181 2.53 -4.51 4.51
CA ALA A 181 3.03 -3.18 4.23
C ALA A 181 3.23 -2.40 5.53
N LEU A 182 4.19 -1.48 5.55
CA LEU A 182 4.35 -0.49 6.61
C LEU A 182 4.05 0.88 6.02
N PHE A 183 2.91 1.47 6.36
CA PHE A 183 2.45 2.75 5.84
C PHE A 183 2.72 3.88 6.82
N GLU A 184 3.20 5.01 6.33
CA GLU A 184 3.15 6.24 7.11
C GLU A 184 1.68 6.59 7.40
N LYS A 185 1.34 6.81 8.67
CA LYS A 185 -0.05 6.94 9.16
C LYS A 185 -0.82 8.03 8.44
N LYS A 186 -0.16 9.10 7.99
CA LYS A 186 -0.75 10.20 7.21
C LYS A 186 -1.43 9.73 5.92
N ILE A 187 -0.99 8.61 5.34
CA ILE A 187 -1.53 8.03 4.11
C ILE A 187 -2.84 7.27 4.39
N PHE A 188 -2.96 6.69 5.59
CA PHE A 188 -3.92 5.64 5.84
C PHE A 188 -5.26 6.20 6.31
N SER A 189 -6.30 6.11 5.46
CA SER A 189 -7.67 6.37 5.90
C SER A 189 -8.17 5.15 6.69
N SER A 190 -8.55 5.36 7.95
CA SER A 190 -9.07 4.30 8.83
C SER A 190 -10.35 3.62 8.32
N ALA A 191 -10.97 4.17 7.28
CA ALA A 191 -12.25 3.72 6.73
C ALA A 191 -12.18 2.36 6.03
N GLY A 192 -11.03 1.94 5.49
CA GLY A 192 -11.00 0.93 4.41
C GLY A 192 -10.66 -0.53 4.76
N LEU A 193 -10.30 -0.90 5.99
CA LEU A 193 -9.87 -2.28 6.29
C LEU A 193 -10.78 -3.07 7.22
N ASN A 194 -11.84 -2.46 7.77
CA ASN A 194 -12.68 -3.09 8.78
C ASN A 194 -14.14 -3.32 8.34
N ASN A 195 -14.35 -3.63 7.07
CA ASN A 195 -15.69 -3.85 6.50
C ASN A 195 -16.45 -5.03 7.11
N LYS A 196 -15.75 -5.98 7.74
CA LYS A 196 -16.41 -7.10 8.46
C LYS A 196 -17.33 -6.61 9.58
N LYS A 197 -17.17 -5.38 10.08
CA LYS A 197 -18.11 -4.77 11.03
C LYS A 197 -19.31 -4.09 10.36
N PHE A 198 -19.23 -3.83 9.04
CA PHE A 198 -20.22 -3.04 8.32
C PHE A 198 -21.34 -3.90 7.71
N PHE A 199 -21.01 -5.11 7.27
CA PHE A 199 -21.93 -6.07 6.63
C PHE A 199 -21.90 -7.43 7.33
N ASN A 200 -23.06 -8.09 7.43
CA ASN A 200 -23.15 -9.47 7.90
C ASN A 200 -22.73 -10.48 6.81
N GLU A 201 -22.66 -11.77 7.15
CA GLU A 201 -22.17 -12.81 6.22
C GLU A 201 -23.03 -12.96 4.95
N ASP A 202 -24.35 -12.82 5.05
CA ASP A 202 -25.25 -12.95 3.90
C ASP A 202 -25.21 -11.71 3.00
N GLU A 203 -25.03 -10.53 3.59
CA GLU A 203 -24.74 -9.29 2.88
C GLU A 203 -23.41 -9.40 2.13
N ILE A 204 -22.37 -9.97 2.77
CA ILE A 204 -21.08 -10.20 2.12
C ILE A 204 -21.25 -11.09 0.88
N LYS A 205 -21.96 -12.23 0.97
CA LYS A 205 -22.22 -13.10 -0.21
C LYS A 205 -22.94 -12.35 -1.33
N THR A 206 -23.84 -11.44 -0.98
CA THR A 206 -24.53 -10.57 -1.95
C THR A 206 -23.56 -9.60 -2.62
N LEU A 207 -22.72 -8.94 -1.83
CA LEU A 207 -21.70 -8.02 -2.34
C LEU A 207 -20.68 -8.73 -3.25
N GLU A 208 -20.35 -9.99 -2.95
CA GLU A 208 -19.52 -10.82 -3.84
C GLU A 208 -20.18 -11.11 -5.20
N ARG A 209 -21.52 -11.23 -5.26
CA ARG A 209 -22.24 -11.32 -6.53
C ARG A 209 -22.24 -9.98 -7.27
N ILE A 210 -22.44 -8.88 -6.55
CA ILE A 210 -22.38 -7.52 -7.11
C ILE A 210 -21.01 -7.21 -7.71
N ALA A 211 -19.93 -7.68 -7.09
CA ALA A 211 -18.57 -7.54 -7.62
C ALA A 211 -18.42 -8.06 -9.05
N LYS A 212 -19.20 -9.08 -9.45
CA LYS A 212 -19.17 -9.65 -10.81
C LYS A 212 -19.60 -8.65 -11.90
N ILE A 213 -20.29 -7.57 -11.53
CA ILE A 213 -20.75 -6.54 -12.47
C ILE A 213 -19.57 -5.84 -13.15
N THR A 214 -18.49 -5.58 -12.41
CA THR A 214 -17.29 -4.88 -12.89
C THR A 214 -16.13 -5.82 -13.19
N GLN A 215 -16.24 -7.11 -12.84
CA GLN A 215 -15.14 -8.08 -12.90
C GLN A 215 -14.47 -8.16 -14.28
N LYS A 216 -15.27 -8.30 -15.35
CA LYS A 216 -14.75 -8.42 -16.71
C LYS A 216 -13.98 -7.16 -17.11
N ASP A 217 -14.61 -5.99 -16.95
CA ASP A 217 -14.05 -4.72 -17.39
C ASP A 217 -12.75 -4.38 -16.64
N ILE A 218 -12.72 -4.60 -15.32
CA ILE A 218 -11.52 -4.40 -14.50
C ILE A 218 -10.42 -5.39 -14.88
N THR A 219 -10.75 -6.68 -15.03
CA THR A 219 -9.73 -7.71 -15.34
C THR A 219 -9.09 -7.43 -16.70
N GLU A 220 -9.90 -7.20 -17.74
CA GLU A 220 -9.40 -6.90 -19.09
C GLU A 220 -8.60 -5.59 -19.11
N TYR A 221 -9.00 -4.58 -18.34
CA TYR A 221 -8.25 -3.34 -18.21
C TYR A 221 -6.86 -3.59 -17.61
N PHE A 222 -6.77 -4.27 -16.46
CA PHE A 222 -5.48 -4.53 -15.81
C PHE A 222 -4.59 -5.49 -16.59
N GLU A 223 -5.15 -6.46 -17.31
CA GLU A 223 -4.39 -7.29 -18.25
C GLU A 223 -3.71 -6.44 -19.33
N LYS A 224 -4.44 -5.48 -19.93
CA LYS A 224 -3.88 -4.53 -20.90
C LYS A 224 -2.83 -3.60 -20.28
N GLN A 225 -3.01 -3.19 -19.03
CA GLN A 225 -2.07 -2.30 -18.33
C GLN A 225 -0.86 -3.03 -17.72
N THR A 226 -0.83 -4.36 -17.73
CA THR A 226 0.23 -5.15 -17.09
C THR A 226 1.65 -4.75 -17.52
N PRO A 227 1.96 -4.54 -18.82
CA PRO A 227 3.30 -4.10 -19.23
C PRO A 227 3.71 -2.76 -18.61
N ARG A 228 2.78 -1.81 -18.53
CA ARG A 228 3.00 -0.50 -17.89
C ARG A 228 3.27 -0.65 -16.40
N LEU A 229 2.49 -1.49 -15.71
CA LEU A 229 2.65 -1.77 -14.29
C LEU A 229 3.98 -2.46 -13.97
N VAL A 230 4.40 -3.44 -14.78
CA VAL A 230 5.71 -4.09 -14.65
C VAL A 230 6.85 -3.09 -14.83
N LYS A 231 6.77 -2.23 -15.86
CA LYS A 231 7.77 -1.17 -16.07
C LYS A 231 7.85 -0.24 -14.86
N TYR A 232 6.69 0.14 -14.30
CA TYR A 232 6.67 0.98 -13.11
C TYR A 232 7.35 0.26 -11.93
N TYR A 233 6.92 -0.95 -11.60
CA TYR A 233 7.52 -1.74 -10.53
C TYR A 233 9.05 -1.83 -10.63
N LEU A 234 9.59 -2.18 -11.81
CA LEU A 234 11.03 -2.32 -12.04
C LEU A 234 11.80 -1.00 -11.88
N SER A 235 11.13 0.14 -12.05
CA SER A 235 11.69 1.48 -11.83
C SER A 235 11.42 2.05 -10.44
N SER A 236 10.65 1.35 -9.60
CA SER A 236 10.27 1.79 -8.27
C SER A 236 11.35 1.45 -7.22
N GLY A 237 11.35 2.17 -6.09
CA GLY A 237 12.15 1.82 -4.92
C GLY A 237 11.70 0.54 -4.20
N PHE A 238 10.62 -0.10 -4.66
CA PHE A 238 10.04 -1.29 -4.05
C PHE A 238 10.50 -2.61 -4.68
N LYS A 239 11.13 -2.57 -5.86
CA LYS A 239 11.54 -3.78 -6.59
C LYS A 239 12.46 -4.69 -5.76
N ASP A 240 13.27 -4.06 -4.92
CA ASP A 240 14.25 -4.73 -4.06
C ASP A 240 13.65 -5.04 -2.68
N GLN A 241 12.45 -4.56 -2.37
CA GLN A 241 11.75 -4.83 -1.10
C GLN A 241 10.78 -6.01 -1.24
N ALA A 242 9.87 -5.94 -2.21
CA ALA A 242 8.76 -6.87 -2.37
C ALA A 242 8.68 -7.40 -3.79
N GLY A 243 8.07 -8.57 -3.98
CA GLY A 243 7.79 -9.07 -5.34
C GLY A 243 6.71 -8.24 -6.05
N PHE A 244 6.69 -8.28 -7.38
CA PHE A 244 5.74 -7.53 -8.23
C PHE A 244 4.28 -7.66 -7.77
N ARG A 245 3.83 -8.87 -7.41
CA ARG A 245 2.45 -9.11 -7.00
C ARG A 245 2.08 -8.45 -5.67
N GLU A 246 2.98 -8.51 -4.68
CA GLU A 246 2.74 -7.86 -3.39
C GLU A 246 2.77 -6.33 -3.53
N TRP A 247 3.71 -5.80 -4.31
CA TRP A 247 3.69 -4.38 -4.67
C TRP A 247 2.39 -3.98 -5.39
N LEU A 248 1.95 -4.78 -6.37
CA LEU A 248 0.76 -4.51 -7.17
C LEU A 248 -0.52 -4.59 -6.31
N PHE A 249 -0.55 -5.49 -5.33
CA PHE A 249 -1.65 -5.60 -4.38
C PHE A 249 -1.87 -4.28 -3.62
N TRP A 250 -0.80 -3.67 -3.10
CA TRP A 250 -0.87 -2.38 -2.41
C TRP A 250 -1.13 -1.20 -3.35
N CYS A 251 -0.61 -1.23 -4.58
CA CYS A 251 -1.03 -0.29 -5.62
C CYS A 251 -2.54 -0.38 -5.89
N GLY A 252 -3.07 -1.60 -5.89
CA GLY A 252 -4.49 -1.87 -6.05
C GLY A 252 -5.36 -1.22 -5.00
N TYR A 253 -4.93 -1.29 -3.73
CA TYR A 253 -5.58 -0.56 -2.65
C TYR A 253 -5.59 0.95 -2.89
N ALA A 254 -4.46 1.52 -3.30
CA ALA A 254 -4.37 2.95 -3.60
C ALA A 254 -5.27 3.35 -4.78
N ILE A 255 -5.34 2.52 -5.82
CA ILE A 255 -6.21 2.73 -6.97
C ILE A 255 -7.68 2.69 -6.56
N ALA A 256 -8.10 1.67 -5.82
CA ALA A 256 -9.47 1.53 -5.36
C ALA A 256 -9.89 2.73 -4.50
N ASP A 257 -9.06 3.11 -3.54
CA ASP A 257 -9.30 4.23 -2.64
C ASP A 257 -9.48 5.55 -3.41
N LYS A 258 -8.53 5.88 -4.31
CA LYS A 258 -8.57 7.13 -5.06
C LYS A 258 -9.63 7.16 -6.14
N ALA A 259 -9.94 6.02 -6.77
CA ALA A 259 -11.03 5.93 -7.72
C ALA A 259 -12.37 6.20 -7.03
N THR A 260 -12.58 5.64 -5.84
CA THR A 260 -13.78 5.90 -5.03
C THR A 260 -13.83 7.34 -4.50
N ASP A 261 -12.70 7.93 -4.11
CA ASP A 261 -12.61 9.36 -3.75
C ASP A 261 -13.05 10.26 -4.91
N LEU A 262 -12.70 9.95 -6.15
CA LEU A 262 -13.13 10.71 -7.32
C LEU A 262 -14.65 10.66 -7.50
N LEU A 263 -15.27 9.49 -7.31
CA LEU A 263 -16.72 9.36 -7.36
C LEU A 263 -17.40 10.19 -6.27
N ASN A 264 -16.85 10.18 -5.06
CA ASN A 264 -17.36 11.01 -3.96
C ASN A 264 -17.21 12.51 -4.23
N LYS A 265 -16.04 12.96 -4.72
CA LYS A 265 -15.79 14.37 -5.05
C LYS A 265 -16.76 14.90 -6.12
N ASN A 266 -17.19 14.04 -7.04
CA ASN A 266 -18.14 14.39 -8.08
C ASN A 266 -19.61 14.17 -7.67
N GLY A 267 -19.87 13.78 -6.43
CA GLY A 267 -21.24 13.66 -5.88
C GLY A 267 -21.98 12.38 -6.28
N TYR A 268 -21.30 11.37 -6.82
CA TYR A 268 -21.93 10.10 -7.22
C TYR A 268 -22.17 9.16 -6.04
N ILE A 269 -21.35 9.25 -4.99
CA ILE A 269 -21.44 8.45 -3.76
C ILE A 269 -21.07 9.32 -2.56
N ASN A 270 -21.39 8.87 -1.36
CA ASN A 270 -20.92 9.53 -0.12
C ASN A 270 -19.84 8.69 0.56
N LEU A 271 -18.89 9.37 1.19
CA LEU A 271 -18.07 8.76 2.22
C LEU A 271 -18.96 8.30 3.38
N PRO A 272 -18.62 7.17 4.02
CA PRO A 272 -19.30 6.78 5.24
C PRO A 272 -19.10 7.88 6.29
N ALA A 273 -20.11 8.11 7.13
CA ALA A 273 -19.90 8.89 8.33
C ALA A 273 -18.70 8.31 9.09
N PRO A 274 -17.85 9.15 9.74
CA PRO A 274 -16.79 8.64 10.58
C PRO A 274 -17.40 7.63 11.55
N VAL A 275 -17.03 6.37 11.40
CA VAL A 275 -17.38 5.38 12.41
C VAL A 275 -16.56 5.84 13.61
N ASP A 276 -17.24 6.28 14.68
CA ASP A 276 -16.60 6.46 15.96
C ASP A 276 -15.90 5.14 16.26
N LEU A 277 -14.60 5.10 16.03
CA LEU A 277 -13.71 4.03 16.45
C LEU A 277 -13.64 4.18 17.96
N VAL A 278 -14.73 3.80 18.64
CA VAL A 278 -14.72 3.49 20.05
C VAL A 278 -13.82 2.27 20.15
N MET A 279 -12.53 2.53 20.29
CA MET A 279 -11.56 1.57 20.78
C MET A 279 -12.03 1.20 22.19
N LYS A 280 -12.77 0.10 22.28
CA LYS A 280 -12.88 -0.71 23.49
C LYS A 280 -11.93 -1.89 23.32
#